data_AF-A0ABD2C5S1-F1
#
_entry.id   AF-A0ABD2C5S1-F1
#
_cell.length_a   1.000
_cell.length_b   1.000
_cell.length_c   1.000
_cell.angle_alpha   90.00
_cell.angle_beta   90.00
_cell.angle_gamma   90.00
#
_symmetry.space_group_name_H-M   'P 1'
#
loop_
_entity.id
_entity.type
_entity.pdbx_description
1 polymer ?
#
loop_
_entity_poly.entity_id
_entity_poly.type
_entity_poly.pdbx_seq_one_letter_code
_entity_poly.pdbx_strand_id
1 'polypeptide(L)'
;MCGRGACTLSKENLSCACAYKNSSGEYHKVPWMDNSELVYVQSCNIGPRDIVPCVVAGTHLKNEEERLLCPMLWGMIPPWHKGDYKKHTASTHNSRLDRILESKLYATPLRKGFKCIVLFDGFYEWKAGENKSPKQPYYIYAKQESGIKADDPKTWSNEWSLESGWKGYKPLKMAGIFNTFETVEGKIVYSCSVLTKDANQALSWLHDRTPIFLDEEQCQLWLDLEVSPYKAVEILKEQKLIEKFLSWHTVSTLVNNVSHKDVKCREQIEVKEKQKNSSAVFMASWLKRESGKSSKKNDTMSSDSIEEEINEDEIPAKITKKS
;
A
#
# COMPACT_ATOMS: atom_id res chain seq x y z
N MET A 1 3.35 5.66 -3.12
CA MET A 1 3.90 4.41 -3.69
C MET A 1 3.29 3.30 -2.86
N CYS A 2 2.83 2.22 -3.50
CA CYS A 2 2.19 1.10 -2.82
C CYS A 2 3.13 0.49 -1.77
N GLY A 3 2.90 0.85 -0.51
CA GLY A 3 3.65 0.36 0.66
C GLY A 3 2.77 -0.38 1.64
N ARG A 4 1.53 -0.69 1.22
CA ARG A 4 0.61 -1.51 2.01
C ARG A 4 -0.39 -2.22 1.12
N GLY A 5 -0.83 -3.41 1.51
CA GLY A 5 -1.97 -4.05 0.90
C GLY A 5 -2.64 -5.09 1.77
N ALA A 6 -3.60 -5.78 1.19
CA ALA A 6 -4.29 -6.92 1.77
C ALA A 6 -4.06 -8.14 0.87
N CYS A 7 -3.86 -9.30 1.46
CA CYS A 7 -3.87 -10.57 0.77
C CYS A 7 -4.49 -11.60 1.72
N THR A 8 -5.74 -11.97 1.47
CA THR A 8 -6.57 -12.76 2.40
C THR A 8 -7.13 -14.02 1.75
N LEU A 9 -6.90 -14.26 0.46
CA LEU A 9 -7.16 -15.56 -0.15
C LEU A 9 -6.18 -16.62 0.40
N SER A 10 -6.67 -17.83 0.63
CA SER A 10 -5.83 -18.98 1.03
C SER A 10 -4.92 -19.42 -0.12
N LYS A 11 -3.95 -20.31 0.16
CA LYS A 11 -3.07 -20.87 -0.89
C LYS A 11 -3.88 -21.56 -2.00
N GLU A 12 -4.92 -22.30 -1.61
CA GLU A 12 -5.80 -23.05 -2.51
C GLU A 12 -6.64 -22.11 -3.38
N ASN A 13 -7.18 -21.05 -2.76
CA ASN A 13 -7.96 -20.04 -3.49
C ASN A 13 -7.06 -19.21 -4.40
N LEU A 14 -5.84 -18.86 -3.99
CA LEU A 14 -4.87 -18.19 -4.86
C LEU A 14 -4.49 -19.07 -6.06
N SER A 15 -4.30 -20.37 -5.84
CA SER A 15 -4.02 -21.35 -6.91
C SER A 15 -5.11 -21.38 -7.97
N CYS A 16 -6.38 -21.30 -7.55
CA CYS A 16 -7.51 -21.23 -8.46
C CYS A 16 -7.68 -19.83 -9.08
N ALA A 17 -7.59 -18.76 -8.28
CA ALA A 17 -7.79 -17.38 -8.72
C ALA A 17 -6.70 -16.87 -9.70
N CYS A 18 -5.53 -17.50 -9.67
CA CYS A 18 -4.43 -17.22 -10.60
C CYS A 18 -4.41 -18.15 -11.80
N ALA A 19 -5.40 -19.04 -11.92
CA ALA A 19 -5.48 -19.95 -13.05
C ALA A 19 -5.51 -19.20 -14.38
N TYR A 20 -5.02 -19.88 -15.40
CA TYR A 20 -4.84 -19.34 -16.72
C TYR A 20 -5.22 -20.40 -17.76
N LYS A 21 -5.32 -19.99 -19.02
CA LYS A 21 -5.50 -20.91 -20.14
C LYS A 21 -4.14 -21.20 -20.74
N ASN A 22 -3.78 -22.46 -20.84
CA ASN A 22 -2.58 -22.90 -21.52
C ASN A 22 -2.77 -22.79 -23.06
N SER A 23 -1.78 -23.28 -23.82
CA SER A 23 -1.85 -23.29 -25.28
C SER A 23 -2.96 -24.17 -25.87
N SER A 24 -3.46 -25.19 -25.14
CA SER A 24 -4.65 -25.97 -25.55
C SER A 24 -5.98 -25.28 -25.25
N GLY A 25 -5.95 -24.13 -24.55
CA GLY A 25 -7.14 -23.37 -24.15
C GLY A 25 -7.84 -23.90 -22.90
N GLU A 26 -7.25 -24.89 -22.24
CA GLU A 26 -7.78 -25.51 -21.02
C GLU A 26 -7.37 -24.71 -19.78
N TYR A 27 -8.24 -24.71 -18.76
CA TYR A 27 -7.95 -24.03 -17.50
C TYR A 27 -6.96 -24.83 -16.66
N HIS A 28 -5.83 -24.21 -16.35
CA HIS A 28 -4.80 -24.74 -15.46
C HIS A 28 -4.70 -23.88 -14.20
N LYS A 29 -4.83 -24.53 -13.03
CA LYS A 29 -4.51 -23.90 -11.75
C LYS A 29 -3.01 -23.62 -11.69
N VAL A 30 -2.63 -22.63 -10.88
CA VAL A 30 -1.22 -22.37 -10.60
C VAL A 30 -0.85 -23.04 -9.29
N PRO A 31 -0.06 -24.14 -9.28
CA PRO A 31 0.22 -24.85 -8.04
C PRO A 31 1.08 -24.04 -7.08
N TRP A 32 0.83 -24.23 -5.78
CA TRP A 32 1.61 -23.61 -4.72
C TRP A 32 2.90 -24.39 -4.45
N MET A 33 4.00 -23.67 -4.27
CA MET A 33 5.28 -24.24 -3.90
C MET A 33 5.50 -24.18 -2.39
N ASP A 34 5.53 -25.35 -1.74
CA ASP A 34 5.73 -25.47 -0.29
C ASP A 34 7.20 -25.52 0.15
N ASN A 35 8.17 -25.51 -0.76
CA ASN A 35 9.61 -25.67 -0.43
C ASN A 35 10.33 -24.36 -0.01
N SER A 36 9.59 -23.26 0.18
CA SER A 36 10.17 -21.97 0.55
C SER A 36 10.41 -21.87 2.06
N GLU A 37 11.53 -21.27 2.45
CA GLU A 37 11.79 -20.84 3.85
C GLU A 37 10.71 -19.87 4.38
N LEU A 38 9.95 -19.26 3.48
CA LEU A 38 9.00 -18.21 3.77
C LEU A 38 7.57 -18.76 3.90
N VAL A 39 6.90 -18.35 4.98
CA VAL A 39 5.50 -18.73 5.24
C VAL A 39 4.60 -17.57 4.87
N TYR A 40 3.70 -17.81 3.91
CA TYR A 40 2.61 -16.88 3.61
C TYR A 40 1.54 -16.95 4.70
N VAL A 41 1.13 -15.78 5.20
CA VAL A 41 0.06 -15.63 6.19
C VAL A 41 -0.94 -14.61 5.66
N GLN A 42 -2.21 -15.01 5.61
CA GLN A 42 -3.31 -14.15 5.19
C GLN A 42 -3.43 -12.92 6.11
N SER A 43 -3.58 -11.73 5.54
CA SER A 43 -3.75 -10.50 6.30
C SER A 43 -4.40 -9.39 5.48
N CYS A 44 -5.23 -8.58 6.14
CA CYS A 44 -5.81 -7.39 5.53
C CYS A 44 -4.83 -6.20 5.50
N ASN A 45 -3.62 -6.30 6.07
CA ASN A 45 -2.72 -5.16 6.21
C ASN A 45 -1.24 -5.59 6.23
N ILE A 46 -0.76 -6.04 5.07
CA ILE A 46 0.64 -6.42 4.85
C ILE A 46 1.48 -5.21 4.41
N GLY A 47 2.67 -5.07 4.98
CA GLY A 47 3.64 -4.02 4.65
C GLY A 47 4.97 -4.58 4.13
N PRO A 48 5.94 -3.70 3.79
CA PRO A 48 7.27 -4.12 3.41
C PRO A 48 7.88 -5.04 4.46
N ARG A 49 8.57 -6.08 3.99
CA ARG A 49 9.15 -7.20 4.74
C ARG A 49 8.15 -8.27 5.20
N ASP A 50 6.85 -8.09 4.96
CA ASP A 50 5.91 -9.22 5.05
C ASP A 50 6.08 -10.15 3.83
N ILE A 51 5.52 -11.35 3.92
CA ILE A 51 5.59 -12.37 2.87
C ILE A 51 4.36 -12.25 1.98
N VAL A 52 4.58 -12.16 0.67
CA VAL A 52 3.52 -12.00 -0.33
C VAL A 52 3.55 -13.14 -1.36
N PRO A 53 2.39 -13.62 -1.84
CA PRO A 53 2.33 -14.63 -2.88
C PRO A 53 2.72 -14.01 -4.23
N CYS A 54 3.60 -14.69 -4.96
CA CYS A 54 4.04 -14.29 -6.29
C CYS A 54 3.89 -15.45 -7.28
N VAL A 55 3.42 -15.16 -8.49
CA VAL A 55 3.48 -16.11 -9.61
C VAL A 55 4.80 -15.92 -10.37
N VAL A 56 5.47 -17.00 -10.71
CA VAL A 56 6.70 -17.03 -11.54
C VAL A 56 6.62 -18.12 -12.59
N ALA A 57 7.48 -18.04 -13.61
CA ALA A 57 7.72 -19.16 -14.51
C ALA A 57 8.33 -20.34 -13.74
N GLY A 58 7.79 -21.56 -13.89
CA GLY A 58 8.23 -22.71 -13.10
C GLY A 58 9.65 -23.20 -13.41
N THR A 59 10.16 -22.89 -14.60
CA THR A 59 11.56 -23.15 -14.98
C THR A 59 12.58 -22.47 -14.05
N HIS A 60 12.26 -21.29 -13.49
CA HIS A 60 13.11 -20.64 -12.49
C HIS A 60 13.30 -21.47 -11.22
N LEU A 61 12.35 -22.37 -10.95
CA LEU A 61 12.32 -23.21 -9.76
C LEU A 61 12.54 -24.70 -10.12
N LYS A 62 13.04 -24.97 -11.33
CA LYS A 62 13.32 -26.32 -11.86
C LYS A 62 12.11 -27.26 -11.75
N ASN A 63 10.95 -26.75 -12.09
CA ASN A 63 9.68 -27.48 -12.07
C ASN A 63 9.11 -27.58 -13.48
N GLU A 64 8.31 -28.62 -13.73
CA GLU A 64 7.68 -28.90 -15.02
C GLU A 64 6.44 -28.03 -15.28
N GLU A 65 5.81 -27.51 -14.23
CA GLU A 65 4.68 -26.59 -14.34
C GLU A 65 5.13 -25.27 -14.98
N GLU A 66 4.34 -24.74 -15.92
CA GLU A 66 4.69 -23.49 -16.61
C GLU A 66 4.72 -22.30 -15.64
N ARG A 67 3.81 -22.28 -14.67
CA ARG A 67 3.69 -21.23 -13.67
C ARG A 67 3.59 -21.80 -12.26
N LEU A 68 4.20 -21.12 -11.29
CA LEU A 68 4.15 -21.50 -9.87
C LEU A 68 3.83 -20.33 -8.98
N LEU A 69 3.04 -20.59 -7.94
CA LEU A 69 2.84 -19.68 -6.82
C LEU A 69 3.90 -19.95 -5.76
N CYS A 70 4.61 -18.91 -5.35
CA CYS A 70 5.61 -19.03 -4.29
C CYS A 70 5.52 -17.83 -3.34
N PRO A 71 5.73 -18.05 -2.03
CA PRO A 71 5.85 -16.97 -1.07
C PRO A 71 7.20 -16.27 -1.22
N MET A 72 7.18 -14.94 -1.32
CA MET A 72 8.38 -14.11 -1.42
C MET A 72 8.38 -13.00 -0.37
N LEU A 73 9.56 -12.61 0.11
CA LEU A 73 9.74 -11.44 0.97
C LEU A 73 9.47 -10.17 0.15
N TRP A 74 8.52 -9.34 0.59
CA TRP A 74 8.23 -8.08 -0.08
C TRP A 74 9.26 -7.00 0.30
N GLY A 75 10.25 -6.81 -0.56
CA GLY A 75 11.45 -6.03 -0.25
C GLY A 75 12.66 -6.80 -0.73
N MET A 76 13.09 -6.53 -1.96
CA MET A 76 14.15 -7.31 -2.57
C MET A 76 15.47 -7.15 -1.81
N ILE A 77 16.07 -8.27 -1.41
CA ILE A 77 17.31 -8.28 -0.64
C ILE A 77 18.45 -7.86 -1.58
N PRO A 78 19.23 -6.81 -1.24
CA PRO A 78 20.33 -6.40 -2.09
C PRO A 78 21.41 -7.48 -2.20
N PRO A 79 22.03 -7.68 -3.37
CA PRO A 79 23.02 -8.74 -3.57
C PRO A 79 24.31 -8.53 -2.77
N TRP A 80 24.57 -7.31 -2.28
CA TRP A 80 25.69 -6.98 -1.41
C TRP A 80 25.36 -7.09 0.09
N HIS A 81 24.11 -7.40 0.45
CA HIS A 81 23.73 -7.67 1.84
C HIS A 81 24.43 -8.93 2.34
N LYS A 82 24.77 -8.96 3.63
CA LYS A 82 25.38 -10.11 4.30
C LYS A 82 24.68 -10.35 5.64
N GLY A 83 24.65 -11.61 6.06
CA GLY A 83 24.03 -12.02 7.33
C GLY A 83 22.53 -12.21 7.21
N ASP A 84 21.82 -12.03 8.33
CA ASP A 84 20.37 -12.25 8.42
C ASP A 84 19.62 -11.35 7.43
N TYR A 85 18.89 -11.97 6.50
CA TYR A 85 18.12 -11.26 5.49
C TYR A 85 17.06 -10.35 6.10
N LYS A 86 16.50 -10.67 7.27
CA LYS A 86 15.46 -9.87 7.93
C LYS A 86 15.96 -8.49 8.36
N LYS A 87 17.28 -8.30 8.44
CA LYS A 87 17.92 -7.08 8.94
C LYS A 87 18.33 -6.09 7.84
N HIS A 88 18.08 -6.36 6.56
CA HIS A 88 18.42 -5.39 5.53
C HIS A 88 17.58 -4.10 5.67
N THR A 89 18.24 -2.95 5.52
CA THR A 89 17.61 -1.63 5.71
C THR A 89 17.19 -0.97 4.40
N ALA A 90 17.62 -1.51 3.26
CA ALA A 90 17.30 -0.96 1.95
C ALA A 90 15.77 -0.94 1.69
N SER A 91 15.26 0.20 1.22
CA SER A 91 13.87 0.34 0.80
C SER A 91 13.69 -0.15 -0.63
N THR A 92 13.43 -1.45 -0.77
CA THR A 92 13.39 -2.16 -2.06
C THR A 92 12.06 -2.87 -2.28
N HIS A 93 10.98 -2.37 -1.68
CA HIS A 93 9.63 -2.92 -1.85
C HIS A 93 8.99 -2.49 -3.19
N ASN A 94 9.47 -1.38 -3.77
CA ASN A 94 9.10 -0.87 -5.08
C ASN A 94 10.34 -0.65 -5.96
N SER A 95 10.19 -0.86 -7.27
CA SER A 95 11.19 -0.55 -8.28
C SER A 95 10.56 0.30 -9.39
N ARG A 96 11.28 1.30 -9.89
CA ARG A 96 10.78 2.16 -10.97
C ARG A 96 11.10 1.53 -12.31
N LEU A 97 10.09 1.37 -13.17
CA LEU A 97 10.24 0.77 -14.50
C LEU A 97 11.20 1.57 -15.41
N ASP A 98 11.19 2.90 -15.30
CA ASP A 98 12.02 3.80 -16.11
C ASP A 98 13.53 3.57 -15.94
N ARG A 99 13.98 3.16 -14.74
CA ARG A 99 15.39 2.97 -14.40
C ARG A 99 15.77 1.51 -14.14
N ILE A 100 14.87 0.56 -14.43
CA ILE A 100 15.07 -0.84 -14.05
C ILE A 100 16.27 -1.48 -14.76
N LEU A 101 16.51 -1.10 -16.03
CA LEU A 101 17.59 -1.63 -16.88
C LEU A 101 18.99 -1.16 -16.43
N GLU A 102 19.08 0.00 -15.78
CA GLU A 102 20.33 0.61 -15.32
C GLU A 102 20.63 0.35 -13.84
N SER A 103 19.63 -0.17 -13.11
CA SER A 103 19.73 -0.35 -11.67
C SER A 103 20.78 -1.41 -11.29
N LYS A 104 21.69 -1.05 -10.38
CA LYS A 104 22.64 -1.99 -9.75
C LYS A 104 21.96 -3.16 -9.04
N LEU A 105 20.72 -2.95 -8.60
CA LEU A 105 19.94 -3.93 -7.86
C LEU A 105 19.06 -4.80 -8.78
N TYR A 106 18.43 -4.19 -9.79
CA TYR A 106 17.37 -4.83 -10.59
C TYR A 106 17.82 -5.30 -11.98
N ALA A 107 18.86 -4.69 -12.57
CA ALA A 107 19.23 -4.97 -13.95
C ALA A 107 19.69 -6.43 -14.17
N THR A 108 20.45 -6.98 -13.21
CA THR A 108 20.94 -8.36 -13.31
C THR A 108 19.82 -9.39 -13.15
N PRO A 109 18.95 -9.33 -12.12
CA PRO A 109 17.78 -10.21 -12.05
C PRO A 109 16.87 -10.10 -13.28
N LEU A 110 16.64 -8.88 -13.78
CA LEU A 110 15.83 -8.65 -14.98
C LEU A 110 16.44 -9.34 -16.21
N ARG A 111 17.75 -9.19 -16.42
CA ARG A 111 18.48 -9.87 -17.50
C ARG A 111 18.42 -11.41 -17.41
N LYS A 112 18.33 -11.95 -16.20
CA LYS A 112 18.11 -13.39 -15.95
C LYS A 112 16.64 -13.82 -16.14
N GLY A 113 15.75 -12.89 -16.48
CA GLY A 113 14.33 -13.16 -16.64
C GLY A 113 13.57 -13.31 -15.33
N PHE A 114 14.13 -12.93 -14.17
CA PHE A 114 13.50 -13.07 -12.84
C PHE A 114 12.33 -12.09 -12.64
N LYS A 115 11.30 -12.28 -13.46
CA LYS A 115 10.05 -11.55 -13.52
C LYS A 115 9.02 -12.33 -12.71
N CYS A 116 8.20 -11.64 -11.93
CA CYS A 116 7.12 -12.25 -11.17
C CYS A 116 5.84 -11.41 -11.28
N ILE A 117 4.72 -11.99 -10.87
CA ILE A 117 3.45 -11.30 -10.65
C ILE A 117 3.21 -11.29 -9.16
N VAL A 118 3.25 -10.12 -8.53
CA VAL A 118 2.95 -9.95 -7.11
C VAL A 118 1.44 -9.84 -6.92
N LEU A 119 0.91 -10.62 -5.98
CA LEU A 119 -0.53 -10.73 -5.77
C LEU A 119 -0.97 -10.05 -4.48
N PHE A 120 -2.10 -9.35 -4.60
CA PHE A 120 -2.82 -8.76 -3.47
C PHE A 120 -4.31 -8.87 -3.74
N ASP A 121 -5.13 -8.93 -2.70
CA ASP A 121 -6.56 -8.69 -2.87
C ASP A 121 -6.81 -7.24 -3.33
N GLY A 122 -6.02 -6.33 -2.76
CA GLY A 122 -6.08 -4.89 -2.92
C GLY A 122 -4.85 -4.25 -2.27
N PHE A 123 -4.51 -3.03 -2.67
CA PHE A 123 -3.45 -2.24 -2.01
C PHE A 123 -4.02 -0.94 -1.44
N TYR A 124 -3.30 -0.34 -0.50
CA TYR A 124 -3.67 0.94 0.08
C TYR A 124 -2.77 2.05 -0.44
N GLU A 125 -3.36 3.22 -0.66
CA GLU A 125 -2.63 4.44 -0.98
C GLU A 125 -3.27 5.64 -0.27
N TRP A 126 -2.44 6.62 0.10
CA TRP A 126 -2.86 7.73 0.93
C TRP A 126 -2.94 9.02 0.12
N LYS A 127 -4.16 9.51 -0.09
CA LYS A 127 -4.37 10.84 -0.70
C LYS A 127 -3.80 11.91 0.22
N ALA A 128 -2.95 12.78 -0.33
CA ALA A 128 -2.46 13.94 0.41
C ALA A 128 -3.64 14.81 0.89
N GLY A 129 -3.60 15.23 2.14
CA GLY A 129 -4.61 16.16 2.66
C GLY A 129 -4.35 17.59 2.20
N GLU A 130 -5.42 18.35 2.00
CA GLU A 130 -5.34 19.79 1.72
C GLU A 130 -5.09 20.57 3.02
N ASN A 131 -4.33 21.67 2.95
CA ASN A 131 -4.12 22.62 4.06
C ASN A 131 -3.75 21.96 5.40
N LYS A 132 -2.75 21.07 5.39
CA LYS A 132 -2.27 20.31 6.57
C LYS A 132 -3.28 19.31 7.16
N SER A 133 -4.36 19.00 6.45
CA SER A 133 -5.25 17.90 6.83
C SER A 133 -4.49 16.56 6.79
N PRO A 134 -4.85 15.59 7.65
CA PRO A 134 -4.26 14.26 7.60
C PRO A 134 -4.54 13.60 6.24
N LYS A 135 -3.65 12.67 5.85
CA LYS A 135 -3.84 11.91 4.62
C LYS A 135 -5.03 10.95 4.76
N GLN A 136 -5.84 10.83 3.71
CA GLN A 136 -6.96 9.89 3.66
C GLN A 136 -6.51 8.60 2.96
N PRO A 137 -6.56 7.43 3.64
CA PRO A 137 -6.30 6.15 2.98
C PRO A 137 -7.46 5.73 2.07
N TYR A 138 -7.10 5.19 0.91
CA TYR A 138 -7.99 4.51 -0.03
C TYR A 138 -7.55 3.06 -0.16
N TYR A 139 -8.51 2.15 -0.30
CA TYR A 139 -8.26 0.78 -0.72
C TYR A 139 -8.57 0.67 -2.21
N ILE A 140 -7.61 0.17 -2.98
CA ILE A 140 -7.64 0.07 -4.44
C ILE A 140 -7.50 -1.41 -4.82
N TYR A 141 -8.43 -1.91 -5.62
CA TYR A 141 -8.55 -3.32 -5.96
C TYR A 141 -9.00 -3.50 -7.41
N ALA A 142 -8.84 -4.73 -7.92
CA ALA A 142 -9.34 -5.08 -9.24
C ALA A 142 -10.87 -5.00 -9.24
N LYS A 143 -11.46 -4.50 -10.33
CA LYS A 143 -12.91 -4.45 -10.47
C LYS A 143 -13.47 -5.87 -10.40
N GLN A 144 -14.40 -6.06 -9.45
CA GLN A 144 -15.03 -7.36 -9.19
C GLN A 144 -16.29 -7.54 -10.05
N GLU A 145 -16.76 -8.79 -10.12
CA GLU A 145 -18.05 -9.10 -10.74
C GLU A 145 -19.21 -8.60 -9.87
N SER A 146 -20.38 -8.45 -10.48
CA SER A 146 -21.58 -7.97 -9.78
C SER A 146 -21.88 -8.88 -8.58
N GLY A 147 -22.07 -8.27 -7.41
CA GLY A 147 -22.36 -8.98 -6.16
C GLY A 147 -21.13 -9.33 -5.32
N ILE A 148 -19.92 -9.32 -5.90
CA ILE A 148 -18.68 -9.54 -5.15
C ILE A 148 -18.17 -8.21 -4.60
N LYS A 149 -18.07 -8.12 -3.27
CA LYS A 149 -17.63 -6.92 -2.55
C LYS A 149 -16.23 -7.11 -1.99
N ALA A 150 -15.33 -6.16 -2.22
CA ALA A 150 -13.94 -6.27 -1.81
C ALA A 150 -13.71 -6.18 -0.29
N ASP A 151 -14.65 -5.55 0.40
CA ASP A 151 -14.67 -5.37 1.85
C ASP A 151 -15.44 -6.46 2.60
N ASP A 152 -16.20 -7.31 1.90
CA ASP A 152 -17.01 -8.38 2.49
C ASP A 152 -16.70 -9.77 1.89
N PRO A 153 -15.79 -10.54 2.50
CA PRO A 153 -15.43 -11.89 2.06
C PRO A 153 -16.58 -12.88 2.00
N LYS A 154 -17.69 -12.63 2.69
CA LYS A 154 -18.87 -13.52 2.65
C LYS A 154 -19.53 -13.52 1.27
N THR A 155 -19.25 -12.50 0.46
CA THR A 155 -19.73 -12.41 -0.92
C THR A 155 -18.88 -13.21 -1.92
N TRP A 156 -17.77 -13.81 -1.48
CA TRP A 156 -16.84 -14.51 -2.35
C TRP A 156 -17.19 -16.00 -2.42
N SER A 157 -17.81 -16.44 -3.53
CA SER A 157 -18.18 -17.84 -3.76
C SER A 157 -16.97 -18.79 -3.71
N ASN A 158 -15.83 -18.35 -4.25
CA ASN A 158 -14.56 -19.09 -4.27
C ASN A 158 -14.69 -20.50 -4.85
N GLU A 159 -15.34 -20.61 -6.01
CA GLU A 159 -15.61 -21.86 -6.70
C GLU A 159 -14.65 -22.06 -7.88
N TRP A 160 -14.32 -23.33 -8.15
CA TRP A 160 -13.50 -23.73 -9.29
C TRP A 160 -14.18 -24.84 -10.09
N SER A 161 -14.24 -24.71 -11.41
CA SER A 161 -14.56 -25.83 -12.32
C SER A 161 -13.65 -25.85 -13.54
N LEU A 162 -13.52 -27.01 -14.18
CA LEU A 162 -12.76 -27.12 -15.43
C LEU A 162 -13.45 -26.42 -16.61
N GLU A 163 -14.78 -26.31 -16.62
CA GLU A 163 -15.47 -25.62 -17.71
C GLU A 163 -15.46 -24.10 -17.55
N SER A 164 -15.59 -23.60 -16.32
CA SER A 164 -15.80 -22.17 -16.05
C SER A 164 -14.64 -21.47 -15.36
N GLY A 165 -13.61 -22.21 -14.94
CA GLY A 165 -12.45 -21.68 -14.24
C GLY A 165 -12.81 -21.19 -12.83
N TRP A 166 -12.17 -20.10 -12.41
CA TRP A 166 -12.38 -19.49 -11.10
C TRP A 166 -13.59 -18.56 -11.07
N LYS A 167 -14.47 -18.77 -10.10
CA LYS A 167 -15.58 -17.89 -9.74
C LYS A 167 -15.42 -17.45 -8.29
N GLY A 168 -14.85 -16.28 -8.08
CA GLY A 168 -14.65 -15.71 -6.76
C GLY A 168 -14.00 -14.35 -6.85
N TYR A 169 -13.39 -13.92 -5.75
CA TYR A 169 -12.69 -12.65 -5.72
C TYR A 169 -11.49 -12.65 -6.67
N LYS A 170 -11.37 -11.62 -7.49
CA LYS A 170 -10.28 -11.43 -8.45
C LYS A 170 -9.14 -10.68 -7.75
N PRO A 171 -8.00 -11.33 -7.47
CA PRO A 171 -6.86 -10.62 -6.90
C PRO A 171 -6.27 -9.64 -7.93
N LEU A 172 -5.70 -8.55 -7.42
CA LEU A 172 -4.81 -7.70 -8.19
C LEU A 172 -3.53 -8.45 -8.55
N LYS A 173 -3.19 -8.41 -9.83
CA LYS A 173 -1.94 -8.90 -10.39
C LYS A 173 -1.06 -7.69 -10.71
N MET A 174 0.10 -7.59 -10.08
CA MET A 174 1.04 -6.49 -10.29
C MET A 174 2.37 -7.00 -10.82
N ALA A 175 2.94 -6.34 -11.82
CA ALA A 175 4.25 -6.69 -12.33
C ALA A 175 5.29 -6.53 -11.22
N GLY A 176 6.09 -7.57 -11.02
CA GLY A 176 7.18 -7.60 -10.07
C GLY A 176 8.46 -8.11 -10.70
N ILE A 177 9.54 -7.85 -9.99
CA ILE A 177 10.85 -8.45 -10.21
C ILE A 177 11.28 -9.14 -8.93
N PHE A 178 11.93 -10.28 -9.03
CA PHE A 178 12.43 -11.01 -7.87
C PHE A 178 13.92 -11.30 -7.97
N ASN A 179 14.51 -11.67 -6.84
CA ASN A 179 15.85 -12.21 -6.76
C ASN A 179 15.95 -13.23 -5.63
N THR A 180 16.97 -14.08 -5.70
CA THR A 180 17.32 -15.05 -4.67
C THR A 180 18.42 -14.52 -3.76
N PHE A 181 18.37 -14.93 -2.50
CA PHE A 181 19.40 -14.72 -1.50
C PHE A 181 19.65 -16.05 -0.79
N GLU A 182 20.90 -16.48 -0.71
CA GLU A 182 21.28 -17.69 0.02
C GLU A 182 21.67 -17.32 1.45
N THR A 183 21.05 -17.95 2.44
CA THR A 183 21.37 -17.74 3.86
C THR A 183 22.68 -18.45 4.23
N VAL A 184 23.21 -18.14 5.41
CA VAL A 184 24.45 -18.78 5.90
C VAL A 184 24.27 -20.29 6.13
N GLU A 185 23.02 -20.74 6.29
CA GLU A 185 22.62 -22.14 6.41
C GLU A 185 22.39 -22.82 5.05
N GLY A 186 22.68 -22.14 3.93
CA GLY A 186 22.53 -22.68 2.58
C GLY A 186 21.09 -22.70 2.06
N LYS A 187 20.17 -21.98 2.71
CA LYS A 187 18.75 -21.93 2.31
C LYS A 187 18.50 -20.78 1.34
N ILE A 188 17.60 -20.99 0.38
CA ILE A 188 17.25 -19.96 -0.60
C ILE A 188 16.02 -19.17 -0.14
N VAL A 189 16.19 -17.85 -0.05
CA VAL A 189 15.14 -16.88 0.23
C VAL A 189 14.82 -16.13 -1.06
N TYR A 190 13.55 -16.18 -1.47
CA TYR A 190 13.04 -15.40 -2.59
C TYR A 190 12.52 -14.05 -2.09
N SER A 191 12.90 -12.98 -2.76
CA SER A 191 12.47 -11.63 -2.42
C SER A 191 12.07 -10.85 -3.67
N CYS A 192 11.07 -9.99 -3.56
CA CYS A 192 10.49 -9.28 -4.70
C CYS A 192 10.35 -7.78 -4.49
N SER A 193 10.21 -7.06 -5.59
CA SER A 193 9.81 -5.65 -5.65
C SER A 193 8.65 -5.49 -6.63
N VAL A 194 7.66 -4.69 -6.25
CA VAL A 194 6.59 -4.28 -7.16
C VAL A 194 7.12 -3.23 -8.14
N LEU A 195 6.83 -3.39 -9.43
CA LEU A 195 7.19 -2.40 -10.44
C LEU A 195 6.17 -1.26 -10.44
N THR A 196 6.70 -0.04 -10.54
CA THR A 196 5.90 1.19 -10.58
C THR A 196 6.24 2.02 -11.81
N LYS A 197 5.26 2.80 -12.26
CA LYS A 197 5.42 3.87 -13.26
C LYS A 197 4.73 5.15 -12.79
N ASP A 198 4.88 6.23 -13.55
CA ASP A 198 4.17 7.47 -13.28
C ASP A 198 2.67 7.21 -13.36
N ALA A 199 1.93 7.84 -12.44
CA ALA A 199 0.49 7.67 -12.41
C ALA A 199 -0.14 8.16 -13.71
N ASN A 200 -1.08 7.38 -14.24
CA ASN A 200 -1.94 7.83 -15.33
C ASN A 200 -3.01 8.80 -14.79
N GLN A 201 -3.82 9.35 -15.69
CA GLN A 201 -4.92 10.26 -15.32
C GLN A 201 -5.82 9.67 -14.22
N ALA A 202 -6.11 8.37 -14.27
CA ALA A 202 -6.96 7.63 -13.32
C ALA A 202 -6.61 7.77 -11.85
N LEU A 203 -5.32 7.76 -11.53
CA LEU A 203 -4.82 7.67 -10.16
C LEU A 203 -3.90 8.84 -9.79
N SER A 204 -3.63 9.75 -10.73
CA SER A 204 -2.80 10.94 -10.49
C SER A 204 -3.35 11.85 -9.39
N TRP A 205 -4.67 11.86 -9.17
CA TRP A 205 -5.33 12.57 -8.07
C TRP A 205 -5.03 11.96 -6.69
N LEU A 206 -4.57 10.70 -6.65
CA LEU A 206 -4.30 9.94 -5.43
C LEU A 206 -2.80 9.91 -5.10
N HIS A 207 -1.95 9.63 -6.09
CA HIS A 207 -0.49 9.59 -5.93
C HIS A 207 0.21 9.82 -7.27
N ASP A 208 1.45 10.30 -7.26
CA ASP A 208 2.29 10.52 -8.46
C ASP A 208 2.79 9.22 -9.13
N ARG A 209 2.63 8.07 -8.48
CA ARG A 209 3.18 6.78 -8.88
C ARG A 209 2.17 5.68 -8.63
N THR A 210 2.07 4.74 -9.57
CA THR A 210 1.18 3.60 -9.45
C THR A 210 1.94 2.30 -9.69
N PRO A 211 1.50 1.18 -9.08
CA PRO A 211 1.91 -0.14 -9.55
C PRO A 211 1.58 -0.34 -11.02
N ILE A 212 2.30 -1.26 -11.66
CA ILE A 212 1.95 -1.74 -12.99
C ILE A 212 1.01 -2.93 -12.82
N PHE A 213 -0.27 -2.72 -13.09
CA PHE A 213 -1.29 -3.76 -13.05
C PHE A 213 -1.27 -4.60 -14.33
N LEU A 214 -1.53 -5.89 -14.21
CA LEU A 214 -1.50 -6.84 -15.32
C LEU A 214 -2.85 -7.54 -15.46
N ASP A 215 -3.40 -7.58 -16.66
CA ASP A 215 -4.41 -8.56 -17.04
C ASP A 215 -3.76 -9.92 -17.40
N GLU A 216 -4.55 -10.91 -17.81
CA GLU A 216 -4.04 -12.25 -18.07
C GLU A 216 -3.07 -12.30 -19.26
N GLU A 217 -3.33 -11.54 -20.32
CA GLU A 217 -2.46 -11.47 -21.50
C GLU A 217 -1.11 -10.85 -21.12
N GLN A 218 -1.13 -9.77 -20.33
CA GLN A 218 0.07 -9.13 -19.82
C GLN A 218 0.81 -9.99 -18.81
N CYS A 219 0.09 -10.83 -18.04
CA CYS A 219 0.72 -11.84 -17.18
C CYS A 219 1.49 -12.87 -17.98
N GLN A 220 0.91 -13.42 -19.05
CA GLN A 220 1.60 -14.35 -19.95
C GLN A 220 2.86 -13.68 -20.53
N LEU A 221 2.71 -12.49 -21.10
CA LEU A 221 3.83 -11.77 -21.72
C LEU A 221 4.93 -11.40 -20.72
N TRP A 222 4.55 -11.04 -19.49
CA TRP A 222 5.49 -10.68 -18.44
C TRP A 222 6.19 -11.89 -17.83
N LEU A 223 5.64 -13.10 -17.92
CA LEU A 223 6.30 -14.32 -17.43
C LEU A 223 7.03 -15.08 -18.54
N ASP A 224 6.75 -14.79 -19.81
CA ASP A 224 7.40 -15.41 -20.96
C ASP A 224 8.91 -15.15 -20.94
N LEU A 225 9.69 -16.23 -21.01
CA LEU A 225 11.15 -16.20 -21.01
C LEU A 225 11.74 -16.04 -22.42
N GLU A 226 10.95 -16.32 -23.45
CA GLU A 226 11.32 -16.08 -24.85
C GLU A 226 11.24 -14.58 -25.18
N VAL A 227 10.39 -13.84 -24.47
CA VAL A 227 10.36 -12.37 -24.56
C VAL A 227 11.57 -11.78 -23.84
N SER A 228 12.46 -11.17 -24.63
CA SER A 228 13.64 -10.50 -24.08
C SER A 228 13.26 -9.48 -22.99
N PRO A 229 14.04 -9.36 -21.90
CA PRO A 229 13.71 -8.46 -20.80
C PRO A 229 13.57 -6.99 -21.22
N TYR A 230 14.33 -6.54 -22.23
CA TYR A 230 14.19 -5.21 -22.81
C TYR A 230 12.81 -5.02 -23.44
N LYS A 231 12.39 -5.95 -24.30
CA LYS A 231 11.09 -5.88 -24.97
C LYS A 231 9.93 -5.93 -23.97
N ALA A 232 10.02 -6.78 -22.95
CA ALA A 232 9.02 -6.84 -21.88
C ALA A 232 8.87 -5.49 -21.15
N VAL A 233 10.00 -4.81 -20.84
CA VAL A 233 9.98 -3.48 -20.22
C VAL A 233 9.36 -2.43 -21.13
N GLU A 234 9.70 -2.41 -22.42
CA GLU A 234 9.11 -1.45 -23.38
C GLU A 234 7.59 -1.62 -23.48
N ILE A 235 7.10 -2.87 -23.52
CA ILE A 235 5.66 -3.15 -23.55
C ILE A 235 4.96 -2.58 -22.29
N LEU A 236 5.55 -2.76 -21.11
CA LEU A 236 4.98 -2.21 -19.87
C LEU A 236 5.04 -0.67 -19.79
N LYS A 237 6.02 -0.04 -20.44
CA LYS A 237 6.11 1.43 -20.55
C LYS A 237 4.97 1.98 -21.40
N GLU A 238 4.68 1.35 -22.53
CA GLU A 238 3.63 1.77 -23.47
C GLU A 238 2.22 1.42 -22.98
N GLN A 239 2.10 0.45 -22.07
CA GLN A 239 0.83 0.02 -21.51
C GLN A 239 0.06 1.21 -20.89
N LYS A 240 -1.13 1.48 -21.40
CA LYS A 240 -2.06 2.42 -20.77
C LYS A 240 -2.89 1.65 -19.75
N LEU A 241 -2.83 2.08 -18.49
CA LEU A 241 -3.76 1.56 -17.50
C LEU A 241 -5.18 2.00 -17.88
N ILE A 242 -6.07 1.04 -18.11
CA ILE A 242 -7.46 1.33 -18.40
C ILE A 242 -8.20 1.36 -17.07
N GLU A 243 -8.60 2.56 -16.63
CA GLU A 243 -9.20 2.83 -15.31
C GLU A 243 -10.37 1.92 -14.98
N LYS A 244 -11.09 1.46 -16.02
CA LYS A 244 -12.24 0.56 -15.93
C LYS A 244 -11.96 -0.77 -15.24
N PHE A 245 -10.69 -1.17 -15.07
CA PHE A 245 -10.29 -2.41 -14.42
C PHE A 245 -10.02 -2.26 -12.92
N LEU A 246 -10.03 -1.04 -12.38
CA LEU A 246 -9.84 -0.79 -10.96
C LEU A 246 -11.12 -0.29 -10.32
N SER A 247 -11.21 -0.47 -9.02
CA SER A 247 -12.22 0.12 -8.16
C SER A 247 -11.54 0.51 -6.86
N TRP A 248 -12.08 1.53 -6.20
CA TRP A 248 -11.52 2.02 -4.95
C TRP A 248 -12.60 2.61 -4.06
N HIS A 249 -12.34 2.61 -2.76
CA HIS A 249 -13.14 3.33 -1.79
C HIS A 249 -12.27 3.83 -0.63
N THR A 250 -12.79 4.78 0.13
CA THR A 250 -12.15 5.30 1.33
C THR A 250 -12.23 4.31 2.47
N VAL A 251 -11.16 4.20 3.25
CA VAL A 251 -11.07 3.30 4.41
C VAL A 251 -10.66 4.06 5.68
N SER A 252 -10.75 3.39 6.82
CA SER A 252 -10.36 3.94 8.12
C SER A 252 -8.84 4.15 8.24
N THR A 253 -8.42 5.10 9.07
CA THR A 253 -7.02 5.29 9.45
C THR A 253 -6.45 4.15 10.30
N LEU A 254 -7.26 3.16 10.70
CA LEU A 254 -6.78 1.91 11.32
C LEU A 254 -5.65 1.28 10.51
N VAL A 255 -5.75 1.32 9.17
CA VAL A 255 -4.75 0.77 8.28
C VAL A 255 -3.37 1.43 8.43
N ASN A 256 -3.27 2.65 8.97
CA ASN A 256 -1.99 3.33 9.18
C ASN A 256 -1.05 2.49 10.06
N ASN A 257 -1.59 1.87 11.11
CA ASN A 257 -0.83 0.99 11.97
C ASN A 257 -0.81 -0.43 11.39
N VAL A 258 0.37 -0.86 10.93
CA VAL A 258 0.59 -2.16 10.28
C VAL A 258 0.24 -3.36 11.18
N SER A 259 0.19 -3.19 12.50
CA SER A 259 -0.21 -4.26 13.42
C SER A 259 -1.72 -4.56 13.40
N HIS A 260 -2.55 -3.68 12.84
CA HIS A 260 -3.98 -3.96 12.65
C HIS A 260 -4.16 -4.80 11.39
N LYS A 261 -4.46 -6.08 11.54
CA LYS A 261 -4.44 -7.08 10.45
C LYS A 261 -5.84 -7.54 10.01
N ASP A 262 -6.90 -6.99 10.61
CA ASP A 262 -8.29 -7.43 10.45
C ASP A 262 -9.07 -6.76 9.31
N VAL A 263 -10.27 -7.27 9.02
CA VAL A 263 -11.13 -6.85 7.90
C VAL A 263 -11.51 -5.37 7.92
N LYS A 264 -11.53 -4.72 9.09
CA LYS A 264 -11.87 -3.29 9.22
C LYS A 264 -10.86 -2.38 8.53
N CYS A 265 -9.66 -2.89 8.21
CA CYS A 265 -8.67 -2.14 7.43
C CYS A 265 -9.15 -1.83 6.00
N ARG A 266 -10.01 -2.68 5.44
CA ARG A 266 -10.55 -2.54 4.08
C ARG A 266 -12.03 -2.22 4.01
N GLU A 267 -12.70 -2.04 5.15
CA GLU A 267 -14.12 -1.68 5.17
C GLU A 267 -14.32 -0.28 4.59
N GLN A 268 -15.28 -0.15 3.68
CA GLN A 268 -15.64 1.15 3.13
C GLN A 268 -16.17 2.06 4.24
N ILE A 269 -15.63 3.27 4.30
CA ILE A 269 -16.16 4.33 5.15
C ILE A 269 -16.72 5.47 4.31
N GLU A 270 -17.77 6.12 4.79
CA GLU A 270 -18.16 7.43 4.29
C GLU A 270 -17.23 8.49 4.90
N VAL A 271 -16.53 9.25 4.06
CA VAL A 271 -15.83 10.43 4.52
C VAL A 271 -16.89 11.47 4.83
N LYS A 272 -17.14 11.73 6.12
CA LYS A 272 -17.90 12.91 6.51
C LYS A 272 -17.14 14.12 5.98
N GLU A 273 -17.68 14.77 4.95
CA GLU A 273 -17.21 16.11 4.60
C GLU A 273 -17.25 16.91 5.89
N LYS A 274 -16.11 17.51 6.26
CA LYS A 274 -16.13 18.51 7.31
C LYS A 274 -17.08 19.59 6.78
N GLN A 275 -18.33 19.60 7.27
CA GLN A 275 -19.11 20.82 7.31
C GLN A 275 -18.13 21.88 7.78
N LYS A 276 -17.97 22.95 6.99
CA LYS A 276 -17.22 24.13 7.41
C LYS A 276 -17.82 24.57 8.74
N ASN A 277 -17.30 24.03 9.84
CA ASN A 277 -17.70 24.44 11.15
C ASN A 277 -17.29 25.89 11.22
N SER A 278 -18.32 26.73 11.27
CA SER A 278 -18.31 28.15 11.49
C SER A 278 -17.75 28.47 12.88
N SER A 279 -16.53 28.01 13.15
CA SER A 279 -15.69 28.47 14.24
C SER A 279 -15.43 29.98 14.13
N ALA A 280 -15.61 30.56 12.93
CA ALA A 280 -15.71 32.00 12.71
C ALA A 280 -16.98 32.65 13.30
N VAL A 281 -18.08 31.91 13.50
CA VAL A 281 -19.32 32.41 14.10
C VAL A 281 -19.31 32.27 15.62
N PHE A 282 -18.67 31.24 16.18
CA PHE A 282 -18.58 31.07 17.64
C PHE A 282 -17.59 32.05 18.31
N MET A 283 -16.52 32.47 17.61
CA MET A 283 -15.64 33.54 18.10
C MET A 283 -16.21 34.96 17.88
N ALA A 284 -17.23 35.11 17.02
CA ALA A 284 -17.89 36.40 16.80
C ALA A 284 -18.93 36.77 17.87
N SER A 285 -19.39 35.81 18.70
CA SER A 285 -20.29 36.08 19.83
C SER A 285 -19.55 36.42 21.13
N TRP A 286 -18.30 35.99 21.28
CA TRP A 286 -17.46 36.33 22.44
C TRP A 286 -16.85 37.74 22.33
N LEU A 287 -16.45 38.16 21.12
CA LEU A 287 -15.94 39.50 20.83
C LEU A 287 -17.02 40.62 20.82
N LYS A 288 -18.30 40.27 20.98
CA LYS A 288 -19.41 41.26 21.04
C LYS A 288 -19.83 41.65 22.44
N ARG A 289 -19.13 41.17 23.48
CA ARG A 289 -19.46 41.49 24.89
C ARG A 289 -18.58 42.56 25.53
N GLU A 290 -17.58 43.08 24.83
CA GLU A 290 -16.79 44.24 25.24
C GLU A 290 -16.83 45.32 24.15
N SER A 291 -17.90 46.14 24.15
CA SER A 291 -17.86 47.55 23.72
C SER A 291 -19.27 48.15 23.72
N GLY A 292 -19.62 48.85 24.80
CA GLY A 292 -20.87 49.61 24.89
C GLY A 292 -20.82 50.61 26.04
N LYS A 293 -20.25 51.78 25.77
CA LYS A 293 -20.11 52.96 26.66
C LYS A 293 -21.47 53.45 27.21
N SER A 294 -21.45 53.94 28.45
CA SER A 294 -22.43 54.87 29.04
C SER A 294 -21.64 56.00 29.72
N SER A 295 -21.45 57.11 29.00
CA SER A 295 -22.02 58.46 29.25
C SER A 295 -21.71 59.08 30.62
N LYS A 296 -20.85 60.11 30.61
CA LYS A 296 -20.72 61.13 31.66
C LYS A 296 -21.91 62.08 31.63
N LYS A 297 -22.57 62.29 32.77
CA LYS A 297 -23.20 63.55 33.17
C LYS A 297 -23.04 63.68 34.70
N ASN A 298 -22.62 64.86 35.13
CA ASN A 298 -22.34 65.25 36.51
C ASN A 298 -23.62 65.20 37.37
N ASP A 299 -23.48 64.94 38.68
CA ASP A 299 -23.84 65.90 39.74
C ASP A 299 -23.43 65.42 41.16
N THR A 300 -22.68 66.31 41.83
CA THR A 300 -22.58 66.65 43.27
C THR A 300 -22.39 65.62 44.41
N MET A 301 -21.34 65.91 45.21
CA MET A 301 -21.15 65.81 46.69
C MET A 301 -21.21 64.42 47.33
N SER A 302 -20.39 64.01 48.32
CA SER A 302 -19.49 64.66 49.28
C SER A 302 -18.47 63.64 49.84
N SER A 303 -17.34 64.16 50.35
CA SER A 303 -16.52 63.70 51.49
C SER A 303 -16.49 62.21 51.87
N ASP A 304 -15.32 61.55 51.83
CA ASP A 304 -14.39 61.50 52.97
C ASP A 304 -13.17 60.60 52.67
N SER A 305 -12.07 61.00 53.30
CA SER A 305 -10.73 60.42 53.38
C SER A 305 -10.66 59.00 53.98
N ILE A 306 -9.59 58.25 53.66
CA ILE A 306 -8.62 57.66 54.62
C ILE A 306 -7.50 56.92 53.84
N GLU A 307 -6.30 57.03 54.39
CA GLU A 307 -4.96 56.60 53.97
C GLU A 307 -4.64 55.12 54.32
N GLU A 308 -3.35 54.77 54.14
CA GLU A 308 -2.55 53.60 54.59
C GLU A 308 -2.35 52.52 53.49
N GLU A 309 -1.21 52.51 52.77
CA GLU A 309 0.16 52.05 53.11
C GLU A 309 0.26 50.56 53.50
N ILE A 310 1.15 49.81 52.80
CA ILE A 310 2.37 49.17 53.35
C ILE A 310 2.96 48.11 52.37
N ASN A 311 4.26 48.31 52.09
CA ASN A 311 5.43 47.45 51.81
C ASN A 311 5.50 46.30 50.77
N GLU A 312 6.40 46.58 49.81
CA GLU A 312 7.65 45.91 49.38
C GLU A 312 8.16 44.58 50.00
N ASP A 313 9.00 43.96 49.16
CA ASP A 313 9.98 42.86 49.32
C ASP A 313 9.43 41.42 49.18
N GLU A 314 10.01 40.51 48.40
CA GLU A 314 11.43 40.26 48.15
C GLU A 314 11.64 39.35 46.90
N ILE A 315 12.73 39.54 46.16
CA ILE A 315 13.26 38.64 45.10
C ILE A 315 14.40 37.82 45.72
N PRO A 316 14.69 36.58 45.28
CA PRO A 316 15.99 36.42 44.62
C PRO A 316 16.03 35.46 43.41
N ALA A 317 17.10 35.65 42.64
CA ALA A 317 17.36 35.12 41.32
C ALA A 317 18.28 33.88 41.29
N LYS A 318 18.21 33.16 40.14
CA LYS A 318 19.26 32.46 39.37
C LYS A 318 20.50 31.89 40.09
N ILE A 319 20.84 30.62 39.83
CA ILE A 319 22.22 30.19 39.48
C ILE A 319 22.22 29.07 38.40
N THR A 320 23.20 29.19 37.51
CA THR A 320 23.54 28.44 36.28
C THR A 320 24.45 27.20 36.44
N LYS A 321 24.29 26.25 35.50
CA LYS A 321 25.29 25.48 34.68
C LYS A 321 26.33 24.50 35.30
N LYS A 322 26.46 23.39 34.53
CA LYS A 322 27.65 22.66 34.00
C LYS A 322 27.94 21.27 34.61
N SER A 323 27.82 20.23 33.76
CA SER A 323 28.93 19.50 33.13
C SER A 323 28.40 18.58 32.03
#